data_AF-A0A1C6GY03-F1
#
_entry.id   AF-A0A1C6GY03-F1
#
_cell.length_a   1.000
_cell.length_b   1.000
_cell.length_c   1.000
_cell.angle_alpha   90.00
_cell.angle_beta   90.00
_cell.angle_gamma   90.00
#
_symmetry.space_group_name_H-M   'P 1'
#
loop_
_entity.id
_entity.type
_entity.pdbx_description
1 polymer ?
#
loop_
_entity_poly.entity_id
_entity_poly.type
_entity_poly.pdbx_seq_one_letter_code
_entity_poly.pdbx_strand_id
1 'polypeptide(L)' 'MSVAERNAPGIAEAMRYHSLTITPRGMLSRGVSVLRGKTLIVNLPGSPKAVKENLEYILPSLAHGIRLAAGLDGECARK' A
#
# COMPACT_ATOMS: atom_id res chain seq x y z
N MET A 1 -13.27 10.79 -1.02
CA MET A 1 -12.16 10.43 -0.10
C MET A 1 -12.23 11.34 1.12
N SER A 2 -13.28 11.20 1.95
CA SER A 2 -13.59 12.17 3.01
C SER A 2 -12.63 12.13 4.21
N VAL A 3 -11.85 11.06 4.36
CA VAL A 3 -10.92 10.83 5.47
C VAL A 3 -9.45 10.93 5.08
N ALA A 4 -9.15 11.09 3.78
CA ALA A 4 -7.78 11.12 3.28
C ALA A 4 -7.23 12.55 3.33
N GLU A 5 -6.05 12.72 3.89
CA GLU A 5 -5.32 14.00 3.84
C GLU A 5 -4.34 14.02 2.67
N ARG A 6 -3.68 12.88 2.39
CA ARG A 6 -2.77 12.72 1.24
C ARG A 6 -2.98 11.37 0.56
N ASN A 7 -2.86 11.33 -0.76
CA ASN A 7 -2.90 10.07 -1.51
C ASN A 7 -1.54 9.36 -1.47
N ALA A 8 -1.56 8.03 -1.40
CA ALA A 8 -0.36 7.19 -1.47
C ALA A 8 -0.56 6.09 -2.53
N PRO A 9 -0.85 6.44 -3.80
CA PRO A 9 -1.42 5.52 -4.79
C PRO A 9 -0.51 4.34 -5.16
N GLY A 10 0.81 4.51 -5.06
CA GLY A 10 1.79 3.48 -5.44
C GLY A 10 1.61 2.14 -4.71
N ILE A 11 1.10 2.13 -3.48
CA ILE A 11 0.83 0.88 -2.74
C ILE A 11 -0.32 0.11 -3.38
N ALA A 12 -1.44 0.79 -3.67
CA ALA A 12 -2.58 0.17 -4.34
C ALA A 12 -2.27 -0.24 -5.79
N GLU A 13 -1.40 0.51 -6.48
CA GLU A 13 -0.89 0.15 -7.80
C GLU A 13 -0.03 -1.11 -7.76
N ALA A 14 0.92 -1.20 -6.84
CA ALA A 14 1.77 -2.37 -6.64
C ALA A 14 0.94 -3.62 -6.31
N MET A 15 -0.05 -3.50 -5.43
CA MET A 15 -0.99 -4.58 -5.11
C MET A 15 -1.81 -5.03 -6.34
N ARG A 16 -2.32 -4.08 -7.13
CA ARG A 16 -3.03 -4.40 -8.39
C ARG A 16 -2.12 -5.12 -9.38
N TYR A 17 -0.89 -4.63 -9.55
CA TYR A 17 0.10 -5.25 -10.42
C TYR A 17 0.40 -6.69 -9.99
N HIS A 18 0.64 -6.92 -8.70
CA HIS A 18 0.86 -8.28 -8.20
C HIS A 18 -0.38 -9.16 -8.40
N SER A 19 -1.56 -8.66 -8.08
CA SER A 19 -2.82 -9.40 -8.29
C SER A 19 -3.05 -9.75 -9.76
N LEU A 20 -2.63 -8.91 -10.71
CA LEU A 20 -2.71 -9.18 -12.15
C LEU A 20 -1.83 -10.35 -12.59
N THR A 21 -0.70 -10.59 -11.93
CA THR A 21 0.14 -11.77 -12.20
C THR A 21 -0.49 -13.08 -11.74
N ILE A 22 -1.49 -13.02 -10.85
CA ILE A 22 -2.20 -14.17 -10.29
C ILE A 22 -3.53 -14.40 -11.03
N THR A 23 -4.27 -13.31 -11.30
CA THR A 23 -5.55 -13.37 -12.01
C THR A 23 -5.81 -12.11 -12.82
N PRO A 24 -6.33 -12.22 -14.05
CA PRO A 24 -6.74 -11.04 -14.84
C PRO A 24 -7.78 -10.17 -14.12
N ARG A 25 -8.55 -10.73 -13.18
CA ARG A 25 -9.54 -10.00 -12.38
C ARG A 25 -8.91 -8.96 -11.46
N GLY A 26 -7.59 -8.99 -11.24
CA GLY A 26 -6.86 -7.96 -10.49
C GLY A 26 -7.12 -6.54 -11.02
N MET A 27 -7.36 -6.39 -12.33
CA MET A 27 -7.69 -5.10 -12.96
C MET A 27 -8.96 -4.44 -12.39
N LEU A 28 -9.88 -5.24 -11.83
CA LEU A 28 -11.17 -4.74 -11.31
C LEU A 28 -11.07 -4.18 -9.89
N SER A 29 -9.90 -4.29 -9.23
CA SER A 29 -9.72 -3.81 -7.86
C SER A 29 -9.80 -2.29 -7.79
N ARG A 30 -10.76 -1.79 -7.00
CA ARG A 30 -10.93 -0.36 -6.69
C ARG A 30 -10.28 0.02 -5.35
N GLY A 31 -9.38 -0.82 -4.84
CA GLY A 31 -8.62 -0.53 -3.62
C GLY A 31 -7.81 0.76 -3.76
N VAL A 32 -7.76 1.55 -2.68
CA VAL A 32 -6.97 2.78 -2.60
C VAL A 32 -6.08 2.74 -1.37
N SER A 33 -5.05 3.56 -1.39
CA SER A 33 -4.10 3.76 -0.29
C SER A 33 -3.87 5.25 -0.06
N VAL A 34 -3.99 5.67 1.20
CA VAL A 34 -4.00 7.07 1.62
C VAL A 34 -3.29 7.24 2.95
N LEU A 35 -2.85 8.46 3.23
CA LEU A 35 -2.33 8.90 4.52
C LEU A 35 -3.31 9.84 5.20
N ARG A 36 -3.44 9.67 6.51
CA ARG A 36 -4.11 10.60 7.43
C ARG A 36 -3.18 10.83 8.62
N GLY A 37 -2.61 12.03 8.74
CA GLY A 37 -1.49 12.30 9.63
C GLY A 37 -0.34 11.32 9.40
N LYS A 38 0.05 10.60 10.46
CA LYS A 38 1.11 9.57 10.45
C LYS A 38 0.59 8.16 10.18
N THR A 39 -0.70 8.01 9.87
CA THR A 39 -1.34 6.72 9.67
C THR A 39 -1.52 6.44 8.19
N LEU A 40 -0.96 5.32 7.73
CA LEU A 40 -1.23 4.75 6.42
C LEU A 40 -2.50 3.88 6.48
N ILE A 41 -3.42 4.12 5.54
CA ILE A 41 -4.66 3.36 5.37
C ILE A 41 -4.62 2.71 3.99
N VAL A 42 -4.81 1.39 3.94
CA VAL A 42 -4.77 0.59 2.70
C VAL A 42 -5.99 -0.31 2.64
N ASN A 43 -6.72 -0.28 1.52
CA ASN A 43 -7.81 -1.23 1.28
C ASN A 43 -7.22 -2.57 0.81
N LEU A 44 -7.58 -3.65 1.51
CA LEU A 44 -7.20 -5.01 1.14
C LEU A 44 -8.32 -5.73 0.36
N PRO A 45 -8.00 -6.80 -0.38
CA PRO A 45 -9.00 -7.65 -1.03
C PRO A 45 -9.96 -8.32 -0.02
N GLY A 46 -11.11 -8.80 -0.51
CA GLY A 46 -12.13 -9.41 0.35
C GLY A 46 -11.85 -10.86 0.78
N SER A 47 -10.98 -11.61 0.08
CA SER A 47 -10.69 -13.00 0.43
C SER A 47 -9.42 -13.12 1.29
N PRO A 48 -9.39 -13.98 2.32
CA PRO A 48 -8.20 -14.17 3.16
C PRO A 48 -6.94 -14.57 2.38
N LYS A 49 -7.10 -15.38 1.32
CA LYS A 49 -6.01 -15.76 0.42
C LYS A 49 -5.39 -14.54 -0.26
N ALA A 50 -6.21 -13.71 -0.89
CA ALA A 50 -5.73 -12.53 -1.61
C ALA A 50 -5.15 -11.46 -0.66
N VAL A 51 -5.69 -11.37 0.57
CA VAL A 51 -5.10 -10.54 1.64
C VAL A 51 -3.67 -10.98 1.92
N LYS A 52 -3.46 -12.28 2.17
CA LYS A 52 -2.13 -12.84 2.47
C LYS A 52 -1.14 -12.56 1.34
N GLU A 53 -1.50 -12.90 0.10
CA GLU A 53 -0.65 -12.68 -1.09
C GLU A 53 -0.25 -11.21 -1.25
N ASN A 54 -1.20 -10.27 -1.09
CA ASN A 54 -0.89 -8.84 -1.22
C ASN A 54 -0.05 -8.31 -0.05
N LEU A 55 -0.30 -8.75 1.18
CA LEU A 55 0.48 -8.32 2.34
C LEU A 55 1.92 -8.83 2.26
N GLU A 56 2.13 -10.10 1.90
CA GLU A 56 3.48 -10.66 1.70
C GLU A 56 4.25 -9.90 0.63
N TYR A 57 3.57 -9.41 -0.41
CA TYR A 57 4.19 -8.60 -1.47
C TYR A 57 4.59 -7.19 -1.01
N ILE A 58 3.74 -6.48 -0.27
CA ILE A 58 3.99 -5.06 0.07
C ILE A 58 4.74 -4.85 1.38
N LEU A 59 4.53 -5.70 2.39
CA LEU A 59 5.05 -5.46 3.75
C LEU A 59 6.56 -5.24 3.83
N PRO A 60 7.43 -5.99 3.09
CA PRO A 60 8.87 -5.78 3.16
C PRO A 60 9.30 -4.35 2.80
N SER A 61 8.70 -3.77 1.76
CA SER A 61 8.99 -2.40 1.32
C SER A 61 8.23 -1.35 2.15
N LEU A 62 7.04 -1.72 2.65
CA LEU A 62 6.19 -0.80 3.40
C LEU A 62 6.79 -0.42 4.76
N ALA A 63 7.55 -1.31 5.39
CA ALA A 63 8.23 -1.04 6.66
C ALA A 63 9.11 0.22 6.59
N HIS A 64 9.89 0.38 5.51
CA HIS A 64 10.71 1.56 5.31
C HIS A 64 9.86 2.82 5.05
N GLY A 65 8.85 2.72 4.18
CA GLY A 65 7.96 3.84 3.85
C GLY A 65 7.14 4.37 5.04
N ILE A 66 6.69 3.49 5.93
CA ILE A 66 5.96 3.88 7.16
C ILE A 66 6.87 4.63 8.12
N ARG A 67 8.14 4.21 8.28
CA ARG A 67 9.07 4.91 9.17
C ARG A 67 9.39 6.32 8.68
N LEU A 68 9.54 6.50 7.36
CA LEU A 68 9.66 7.83 6.75
C LEU A 68 8.39 8.67 6.98
N ALA A 69 7.20 8.11 6.73
CA ALA A 69 5.94 8.83 6.91
C ALA A 69 5.64 9.18 8.38
N ALA A 70 6.10 8.37 9.33
CA ALA A 70 5.97 8.62 10.76
C ALA A 70 6.98 9.67 11.29
N GLY A 71 7.97 10.06 10.46
CA GLY A 71 9.09 10.92 10.85
C GLY A 71 10.08 10.23 11.79
N LEU A 72 10.13 8.89 11.76
CA LEU A 72 11.06 8.07 12.54
C LEU A 72 12.40 7.88 11.80
N ASP A 73 12.35 7.87 10.47
CA ASP A 73 13.53 7.90 9.60
C ASP A 73 13.60 9.28 8.93
N GLY A 74 14.76 9.95 9.03
CA GLY A 74 15.07 11.16 8.26
C GLY A 74 15.39 10.80 6.81
N GLU A 75 15.18 11.74 5.88
CA GLU A 75 15.38 11.55 4.44
C GLU A 75 16.61 10.70 4.12
N CYS A 76 16.42 9.65 3.33
CA CYS A 76 17.49 8.82 2.78
C CYS A 76 18.31 9.57 1.70
N ALA A 77 18.45 10.89 1.83
CA ALA A 77 19.31 11.75 1.04
C ALA A 77 20.74 11.84 1.62
N ARG A 78 21.19 10.83 2.38
CA ARG A 78 22.59 10.70 2.81
C ARG A 78 23.08 9.26 2.74
N LYS A 79 23.54 8.84 1.56
CA LYS A 79 24.96 8.62 1.21
C LYS A 79 25.04 7.99 -0.18
#